data_AF-T0S066-F1
#
_entry.id   AF-T0S066-F1
#
_cell.length_a   1.000
_cell.length_b   1.000
_cell.length_c   1.000
_cell.angle_alpha   90.00
_cell.angle_beta   90.00
_cell.angle_gamma   90.00
#
_symmetry.space_group_name_H-M   'P 1'
#
loop_
_entity.id
_entity.type
_entity.pdbx_description
1 polymer ?
#
loop_
_entity_poly.entity_id
_entity_poly.type
_entity_poly.pdbx_seq_one_letter_code
_entity_poly.pdbx_strand_id
1 'polypeptide(L)'
;MRSALKLWAKVGIAPGYLYQYIDQNFKDSQDLKMAKIIGGNQVRCDLRDHVQKQIYFFGCYEPIENFLFSGLIKEDSNILDVGANIGFYSLTLSNKLKTGKLYSFEAVPKTFEKLSYNIVKSQ
;
A
#
# COMPACT_ATOMS: atom_id res chain seq x y z
N MET A 1 19.97 0.32 -13.42
CA MET A 1 18.62 0.00 -12.90
C MET A 1 18.60 -1.11 -11.84
N ARG A 2 19.19 -2.30 -12.05
CA ARG A 2 19.26 -3.36 -11.02
C ARG A 2 19.93 -2.91 -9.70
N SER A 3 20.91 -2.02 -9.77
CA SER A 3 21.61 -1.49 -8.58
C SER A 3 20.73 -0.61 -7.70
N ALA A 4 19.79 0.13 -8.29
CA ALA A 4 18.84 0.96 -7.55
C ALA A 4 17.81 0.09 -6.81
N LEU A 5 17.26 -0.94 -7.46
CA LEU A 5 16.40 -1.95 -6.82
C LEU A 5 17.10 -2.69 -5.68
N LYS A 6 18.39 -3.05 -5.83
CA LYS A 6 19.18 -3.66 -4.75
C LYS A 6 19.39 -2.71 -3.56
N LEU A 7 19.61 -1.43 -3.83
CA LEU A 7 19.75 -0.42 -2.77
C LEU A 7 18.41 -0.18 -2.06
N TRP A 8 17.30 -0.13 -2.82
CA TRP A 8 15.96 0.08 -2.29
C TRP A 8 15.40 -1.15 -1.54
N ALA A 9 15.67 -2.37 -2.00
CA ALA A 9 15.30 -3.60 -1.30
C ALA A 9 16.00 -3.73 0.06
N LYS A 10 17.20 -3.15 0.22
CA LYS A 10 17.87 -3.03 1.52
C LYS A 10 17.24 -1.96 2.43
N VAL A 11 16.48 -1.02 1.88
CA VAL A 11 15.80 0.08 2.60
C VAL A 11 14.34 -0.26 2.90
N GLY A 12 13.71 -1.16 2.13
CA GLY A 12 12.31 -1.59 2.27
C GLY A 12 12.00 -2.48 3.48
N ILE A 13 12.99 -2.77 4.32
CA ILE A 13 12.79 -3.35 5.64
C ILE A 13 12.99 -2.23 6.63
N ALA A 14 11.99 -1.94 7.48
CA ALA A 14 12.19 -0.96 8.54
C ALA A 14 13.36 -1.48 9.34
N PRO A 15 14.38 -0.64 9.60
CA PRO A 15 15.33 -0.95 10.64
C PRO A 15 14.55 -1.48 11.84
N GLY A 16 14.94 -2.63 12.38
CA GLY A 16 14.13 -3.32 13.41
C GLY A 16 13.74 -2.42 14.58
N TYR A 17 14.52 -1.38 14.85
CA TYR A 17 14.21 -0.35 15.85
C TYR A 17 12.91 0.44 15.57
N LEU A 18 12.51 0.67 14.31
CA LEU A 18 11.25 1.34 13.97
C LEU A 18 10.04 0.45 14.29
N TYR A 19 10.16 -0.85 14.04
CA TYR A 19 9.16 -1.83 14.50
C TYR A 19 9.08 -1.84 16.03
N GLN A 20 10.22 -1.92 16.72
CA GLN A 20 10.28 -1.87 18.18
C GLN A 20 9.68 -0.57 18.73
N TYR A 21 9.94 0.58 18.11
CA TYR A 21 9.39 1.86 18.51
C TYR A 21 7.87 1.89 18.39
N ILE A 22 7.29 1.39 17.28
CA ILE A 22 5.82 1.25 17.16
C ILE A 22 5.27 0.26 18.19
N ASP A 23 5.91 -0.89 18.37
CA ASP A 23 5.43 -1.90 19.30
C ASP A 23 5.53 -1.44 20.77
N GLN A 24 6.41 -0.48 21.07
CA GLN A 24 6.50 0.12 22.40
C GLN A 24 5.52 1.28 22.59
N ASN A 25 5.27 2.10 21.55
CA ASN A 25 4.55 3.37 21.69
C ASN A 25 3.12 3.37 21.11
N PHE A 26 2.80 2.39 20.26
CA PHE A 26 1.54 2.37 19.49
C PHE A 26 0.85 1.02 19.47
N LYS A 27 1.37 0.01 20.19
CA LYS A 27 0.79 -1.36 20.24
C LYS A 27 -0.68 -1.38 20.67
N ASP A 28 -1.05 -0.51 21.59
CA ASP A 28 -2.42 -0.40 22.11
C ASP A 28 -3.20 0.80 21.52
N SER A 29 -2.56 1.59 20.66
CA SER A 29 -3.23 2.72 20.01
C SER A 29 -4.23 2.21 18.98
N GLN A 30 -5.47 2.68 19.09
CA GLN A 30 -6.50 2.44 18.06
C GLN A 30 -6.42 3.47 16.93
N ASP A 31 -5.49 4.43 17.01
CA ASP A 31 -5.38 5.51 16.05
C ASP A 31 -4.80 4.98 14.74
N LEU A 32 -5.61 5.08 13.69
CA LEU A 32 -5.14 4.83 12.35
C LEU A 32 -4.26 5.99 11.89
N LYS A 33 -3.14 5.69 11.21
CA LYS A 33 -2.16 6.69 10.76
C LYS A 33 -2.17 6.81 9.25
N MET A 34 -2.09 8.05 8.75
CA MET A 34 -2.01 8.31 7.32
C MET A 34 -0.59 8.08 6.80
N ALA A 35 -0.47 7.27 5.76
CA ALA A 35 0.77 7.03 5.04
C ALA A 35 0.68 7.64 3.64
N LYS A 36 1.77 8.24 3.14
CA LYS A 36 1.91 8.60 1.74
C LYS A 36 2.56 7.44 1.00
N ILE A 37 1.91 6.93 -0.03
CA ILE A 37 2.37 5.75 -0.77
C ILE A 37 3.03 6.14 -2.10
N ILE A 38 3.74 5.18 -2.68
CA ILE A 38 4.29 5.29 -4.03
C ILE A 38 3.17 5.64 -5.02
N GLY A 39 3.45 6.63 -5.89
CA GLY A 39 2.45 7.23 -6.77
C GLY A 39 1.78 8.47 -6.17
N GLY A 40 1.98 8.78 -4.89
CA GLY A 40 1.57 10.06 -4.28
C GLY A 40 0.23 10.02 -3.53
N ASN A 41 -0.55 8.96 -3.70
CA ASN A 41 -1.79 8.74 -2.95
C ASN A 41 -1.51 8.56 -1.45
N GLN A 42 -2.57 8.62 -0.66
CA GLN A 42 -2.50 8.41 0.78
C GLN A 42 -3.37 7.24 1.19
N VAL A 43 -2.96 6.51 2.23
CA VAL A 43 -3.71 5.38 2.75
C VAL A 43 -3.69 5.41 4.26
N ARG A 44 -4.84 5.14 4.87
CA ARG A 44 -4.99 5.06 6.32
C ARG A 44 -4.63 3.66 6.80
N CYS A 45 -3.61 3.55 7.62
CA CYS A 45 -3.03 2.31 8.12
C CYS A 45 -3.32 2.07 9.60
N ASP A 46 -3.61 0.82 9.94
CA ASP A 46 -3.65 0.28 11.29
C ASP A 46 -2.27 -0.30 11.65
N LEU A 47 -1.54 0.35 12.55
CA LEU A 47 -0.15 -0.04 12.85
C LEU A 47 -0.02 -1.35 13.64
N ARG A 48 -1.14 -1.96 14.05
CA ARG A 48 -1.15 -3.31 14.65
C ARG A 48 -1.08 -4.40 13.59
N ASP A 49 -1.44 -4.08 12.35
CA ASP A 49 -1.34 -4.97 11.20
C ASP A 49 0.07 -4.87 10.59
N HIS A 50 0.73 -6.02 10.42
CA HIS A 50 2.10 -6.10 9.92
C HIS A 50 2.26 -5.55 8.50
N VAL A 51 1.29 -5.79 7.61
CA VAL A 51 1.30 -5.30 6.22
C VAL A 51 1.11 -3.78 6.21
N GLN A 52 0.13 -3.29 6.97
CA GLN A 52 -0.17 -1.85 7.03
C GLN A 52 0.96 -1.06 7.70
N LYS A 53 1.67 -1.67 8.64
CA LYS A 53 2.90 -1.12 9.23
C LYS A 53 4.01 -0.96 8.20
N GLN A 54 4.20 -1.92 7.30
CA GLN A 54 5.14 -1.79 6.18
C GLN A 54 4.74 -0.66 5.24
N ILE A 55 3.47 -0.61 4.86
CA ILE A 55 2.94 0.47 4.00
C ILE A 55 3.18 1.84 4.64
N TYR A 56 2.96 1.96 5.94
CA TYR A 56 3.18 3.22 6.67
C TYR A 56 4.64 3.67 6.64
N PHE A 57 5.58 2.78 6.91
CA PHE A 57 6.99 3.15 6.99
C PHE A 57 7.68 3.31 5.65
N PHE A 58 7.36 2.48 4.64
CA PHE A 58 8.04 2.52 3.34
C PHE A 58 7.26 3.28 2.27
N GLY A 59 5.99 3.58 2.52
CA GLY A 59 5.08 4.03 1.47
C GLY A 59 4.90 2.98 0.37
N CYS A 60 5.31 1.73 0.61
CA CYS A 60 5.34 0.66 -0.37
C CYS A 60 5.23 -0.69 0.35
N TYR A 61 4.50 -1.62 -0.24
CA TYR A 61 4.43 -3.02 0.15
C TYR A 61 4.79 -3.84 -1.09
N GLU A 62 5.61 -4.90 -0.93
CA GLU A 62 6.01 -5.75 -2.05
C GLU A 62 6.58 -4.93 -3.25
N PRO A 63 7.77 -4.32 -3.07
CA PRO A 63 8.31 -3.35 -4.02
C PRO A 63 8.73 -3.97 -5.36
N ILE A 64 9.03 -5.27 -5.40
CA ILE A 64 9.42 -5.98 -6.62
C ILE A 64 8.20 -6.12 -7.54
N GLU A 65 7.06 -6.45 -6.94
CA GLU A 65 5.76 -6.61 -7.56
C GLU A 65 5.28 -5.26 -8.10
N ASN A 66 5.39 -4.18 -7.30
CA ASN A 66 5.11 -2.82 -7.77
C ASN A 66 5.98 -2.42 -8.97
N PHE A 67 7.27 -2.74 -8.93
CA PHE A 67 8.16 -2.49 -10.06
C PHE A 67 7.73 -3.30 -11.30
N LEU A 68 7.37 -4.57 -11.14
CA LEU A 68 6.89 -5.41 -12.22
C LEU A 68 5.61 -4.85 -12.85
N PHE A 69 4.61 -4.52 -12.03
CA PHE A 69 3.37 -3.88 -12.48
C PHE A 69 3.64 -2.57 -13.22
N SER A 70 4.69 -1.83 -12.84
CA SER A 70 5.04 -0.59 -13.51
C SER A 70 5.39 -0.74 -14.99
N GLY A 71 5.91 -1.89 -15.39
CA GLY A 71 6.23 -2.22 -16.79
C GLY A 71 5.16 -3.04 -17.51
N LEU A 72 4.26 -3.71 -16.78
CA LEU A 72 3.22 -4.57 -17.38
C LEU A 72 1.90 -3.83 -17.64
N ILE A 73 1.53 -2.88 -16.77
CA ILE A 73 0.24 -2.20 -16.84
C ILE A 73 0.30 -1.06 -17.85
N LYS A 74 -0.70 -1.03 -18.73
CA LYS A 74 -0.94 0.02 -19.72
C LYS A 74 -2.10 0.91 -19.28
N GLU A 75 -2.20 2.09 -19.88
CA GLU A 75 -3.22 3.12 -19.54
C GLU A 75 -4.67 2.66 -19.77
N ASP A 76 -4.87 1.65 -20.62
CA ASP A 76 -6.15 1.05 -21.01
C ASP A 76 -6.41 -0.32 -20.35
N SER A 77 -5.54 -0.75 -19.42
CA SER A 77 -5.66 -2.07 -18.78
C SER A 77 -6.87 -2.15 -17.85
N ASN A 78 -7.54 -3.30 -17.86
CA ASN A 78 -8.53 -3.63 -16.83
C ASN A 78 -7.84 -4.44 -15.72
N ILE A 79 -7.92 -3.94 -14.50
CA ILE A 79 -7.25 -4.49 -13.32
C ILE A 79 -8.30 -5.04 -12.35
N LEU A 80 -8.04 -6.23 -11.83
CA LEU A 80 -8.81 -6.87 -10.77
C LEU A 80 -7.89 -7.08 -9.56
N ASP A 81 -8.12 -6.32 -8.48
CA ASP A 81 -7.39 -6.39 -7.22
C ASP A 81 -8.24 -7.19 -6.21
N VAL A 82 -7.96 -8.49 -6.09
CA VAL A 82 -8.67 -9.42 -5.20
C VAL A 82 -7.92 -9.57 -3.89
N GLY A 83 -8.61 -9.40 -2.77
CA GLY A 83 -7.94 -9.29 -1.46
C GLY A 83 -7.23 -7.94 -1.33
N ALA A 84 -7.88 -6.88 -1.81
CA ALA A 84 -7.31 -5.53 -1.89
C ALA A 84 -6.92 -4.96 -0.52
N ASN A 85 -7.33 -5.60 0.59
CA ASN A 85 -7.04 -5.20 1.96
C ASN A 85 -7.43 -3.73 2.17
N ILE A 86 -6.50 -2.83 2.49
CA ILE A 86 -6.77 -1.40 2.67
C ILE A 86 -6.62 -0.56 1.38
N GLY A 87 -6.40 -1.19 0.22
CA GLY A 87 -6.39 -0.56 -1.09
C GLY A 87 -5.03 -0.08 -1.59
N PHE A 88 -3.93 -0.62 -1.05
CA PHE A 88 -2.58 -0.20 -1.44
C PHE A 88 -2.33 -0.36 -2.95
N TYR A 89 -2.52 -1.57 -3.50
CA TYR A 89 -2.34 -1.80 -4.94
C TYR A 89 -3.36 -1.04 -5.77
N SER A 90 -4.63 -1.10 -5.39
CA SER A 90 -5.70 -0.31 -6.02
C SER A 90 -5.31 1.15 -6.24
N LEU A 91 -4.81 1.82 -5.20
CA LEU A 91 -4.40 3.23 -5.26
C LEU A 91 -3.10 3.45 -6.02
N THR A 92 -2.10 2.57 -5.89
CA THR A 92 -0.84 2.75 -6.63
C THR A 92 -1.03 2.51 -8.13
N LEU A 93 -1.86 1.53 -8.50
CA LEU A 93 -2.08 1.14 -9.89
C LEU A 93 -3.09 2.03 -10.61
N SER A 94 -4.05 2.63 -9.90
CA SER A 94 -5.02 3.57 -10.50
C SER A 94 -4.34 4.74 -11.19
N ASN A 95 -3.21 5.22 -10.66
CA ASN A 95 -2.47 6.35 -11.23
C ASN A 95 -1.89 6.08 -12.62
N LYS A 96 -1.84 4.81 -13.04
CA LYS A 96 -1.40 4.42 -14.39
C LYS A 96 -2.54 4.36 -15.39
N LEU A 97 -3.78 4.28 -14.95
CA LEU A 97 -4.94 4.14 -15.83
C LEU A 97 -5.41 5.52 -16.30
N LYS A 98 -5.74 5.62 -17.60
CA LYS A 98 -6.45 6.78 -18.17
C LYS A 98 -7.82 6.38 -18.71
N THR A 99 -7.90 5.23 -19.37
CA THR A 99 -9.12 4.70 -19.99
C THR A 99 -9.49 3.31 -19.46
N GLY A 100 -8.52 2.61 -18.87
CA GLY A 100 -8.73 1.32 -18.21
C GLY A 100 -9.57 1.44 -16.94
N LYS A 101 -9.98 0.29 -16.41
CA LYS A 101 -10.79 0.21 -15.19
C LYS A 101 -10.10 -0.61 -14.12
N LEU A 102 -10.27 -0.22 -12.87
CA LEU A 102 -9.77 -0.96 -11.71
C LEU A 102 -10.94 -1.37 -10.83
N TYR A 103 -10.99 -2.65 -10.48
CA TYR A 103 -12.00 -3.21 -9.58
C TYR A 103 -11.32 -3.84 -8.38
N SER A 104 -11.73 -3.44 -7.18
CA SER A 104 -11.13 -3.88 -5.92
C SER A 104 -12.13 -4.69 -5.11
N PHE A 105 -11.69 -5.82 -4.57
CA PHE A 105 -12.52 -6.72 -3.78
C PHE A 105 -11.82 -7.07 -2.48
N GLU A 106 -12.53 -6.95 -1.36
CA GLU A 106 -12.07 -7.39 -0.05
C GLU A 106 -13.20 -8.16 0.64
N ALA A 107 -12.92 -9.39 1.07
CA ALA A 107 -13.93 -10.31 1.56
C ALA A 107 -14.26 -10.05 3.04
N VAL A 108 -13.33 -9.49 3.82
CA VAL A 108 -13.53 -9.21 5.24
C VAL A 108 -14.26 -7.88 5.40
N PRO A 109 -15.50 -7.84 5.94
CA PRO A 109 -16.29 -6.60 5.98
C PRO A 109 -15.59 -5.43 6.68
N LYS A 110 -14.95 -5.70 7.83
CA LYS A 110 -14.19 -4.69 8.57
C LYS A 110 -13.00 -4.12 7.78
N THR A 111 -12.38 -4.93 6.93
CA THR A 111 -11.27 -4.49 6.07
C THR A 111 -11.81 -3.77 4.84
N PHE A 112 -12.92 -4.24 4.28
CA PHE A 112 -13.62 -3.58 3.17
C PHE A 112 -14.09 -2.15 3.54
N GLU A 113 -14.49 -1.90 4.79
CA GLU A 113 -14.76 -0.54 5.27
C GLU A 113 -13.51 0.37 5.20
N LYS A 114 -12.33 -0.17 5.55
CA LYS A 114 -11.05 0.54 5.42
C LYS A 114 -10.69 0.80 3.96
N LEU A 115 -10.86 -0.21 3.09
CA LEU A 115 -10.70 -0.09 1.64
C LEU A 115 -11.55 1.05 1.08
N SER A 116 -12.85 1.00 1.35
CA SER A 116 -13.84 1.97 0.86
C SER A 116 -13.48 3.38 1.30
N TYR A 117 -13.11 3.56 2.57
CA TYR A 117 -12.65 4.84 3.09
C TYR A 117 -11.44 5.37 2.31
N ASN A 118 -10.42 4.54 2.13
CA ASN A 118 -9.18 4.95 1.47
C ASN A 118 -9.38 5.28 -0.01
N ILE A 119 -10.20 4.50 -0.73
CA ILE A 119 -10.50 4.75 -2.15
C ILE A 119 -11.26 6.07 -2.32
N VAL A 120 -12.31 6.31 -1.53
CA VAL A 120 -13.14 7.52 -1.67
C VAL A 120 -12.38 8.79 -1.30
N LYS A 121 -11.49 8.74 -0.30
CA LYS A 121 -10.72 9.92 0.15
C LYS A 121 -9.46 10.21 -0.66
N SER A 122 -9.06 9.31 -1.55
CA SER A 122 -7.86 9.47 -2.39
C SER A 122 -8.15 9.92 -3.82
N GLN A 123 -9.43 10.12 -4.18
CA GLN A 123 -9.86 10.70 -5.45
C GLN A 123 -9.90 12.24 -5.38
#